data_AF-A0A7S2MRC6-F1
#
_entry.id   AF-A0A7S2MRC6-F1
#
_cell.length_a   1.000
_cell.length_b   1.000
_cell.length_c   1.000
_cell.angle_alpha   90.00
_cell.angle_beta   90.00
_cell.angle_gamma   90.00
#
_symmetry.space_group_name_H-M   'P 1'
#
loop_
_entity.id
_entity.type
_entity.pdbx_description
1 polymer ?
#
loop_
_entity_poly.entity_id
_entity_poly.type
_entity_poly.pdbx_seq_one_letter_code
_entity_poly.pdbx_strand_id
1 'polypeptide(L)'
;MAAVPSAVSSHVAMEDSVRHAMCSTRPSTFWGANVDHIGSRPAHFNLSAALGIALRRDVILPNSVDLRWMMMWLRSYEPHNLALVEAVLRAGCITKPQKLVVDSGANEGTWSLMAASFGCHAVAIEPQPCCVRQLHQYVRANALEALVSVHQRILWPGAKSILEGSTVCSGTALYLPRHMGTRMRGRGRGREHGRRHGRGRGRERGRRHGRGCG
;
A
#
# COMPACT_ATOMS: atom_id res chain seq x y z
N MET A 1 -45.70 -10.41 -38.75
CA MET A 1 -44.23 -10.29 -38.77
C MET A 1 -43.86 -9.10 -37.93
N ALA A 2 -43.42 -9.32 -36.68
CA ALA A 2 -43.06 -8.28 -35.73
C ALA A 2 -41.54 -8.30 -35.54
N ALA A 3 -40.91 -7.14 -35.68
CA ALA A 3 -39.47 -6.97 -35.64
C ALA A 3 -38.93 -7.11 -34.20
N VAL A 4 -37.84 -7.87 -34.06
CA VAL A 4 -37.06 -8.01 -32.85
C VAL A 4 -36.15 -6.78 -32.70
N PRO A 5 -36.11 -6.08 -31.55
CA PRO A 5 -35.11 -5.05 -31.33
C PRO A 5 -33.78 -5.69 -30.90
N SER A 6 -32.72 -5.35 -31.64
CA SER A 6 -31.33 -5.69 -31.36
C SER A 6 -30.86 -5.10 -30.02
N ALA A 7 -30.30 -5.95 -29.16
CA ALA A 7 -29.59 -5.52 -27.97
C ALA A 7 -28.30 -4.80 -28.37
N VAL A 8 -28.18 -3.53 -27.97
CA VAL A 8 -26.95 -2.74 -28.09
C VAL A 8 -26.02 -3.13 -26.94
N SER A 9 -24.84 -3.61 -27.31
CA SER A 9 -23.72 -3.91 -26.42
C SER A 9 -23.07 -2.61 -25.96
N SER A 10 -23.24 -2.23 -24.71
CA SER A 10 -22.50 -1.15 -24.04
C SER A 10 -21.37 -1.70 -23.18
N HIS A 11 -20.32 -2.18 -23.84
CA HIS A 11 -18.97 -2.20 -23.25
C HIS A 11 -18.13 -1.18 -24.02
N VAL A 12 -17.27 -0.46 -23.29
CA VAL A 12 -16.41 0.68 -23.69
C VAL A 12 -16.93 2.01 -23.15
N ALA A 13 -16.48 2.35 -21.94
CA ALA A 13 -16.04 3.69 -21.51
C ALA A 13 -15.85 3.71 -19.97
N MET A 14 -14.77 3.11 -19.46
CA MET A 14 -14.26 3.45 -18.12
C MET A 14 -12.76 3.19 -18.01
N GLU A 15 -12.00 3.67 -18.99
CA GLU A 15 -10.56 3.81 -18.91
C GLU A 15 -10.25 5.25 -19.36
N ASP A 16 -10.15 6.20 -18.41
CA ASP A 16 -9.32 7.41 -18.59
C ASP A 16 -9.20 8.37 -17.38
N SER A 17 -9.86 8.16 -16.23
CA SER A 17 -9.82 9.14 -15.13
C SER A 17 -8.77 8.95 -14.01
N VAL A 18 -7.72 8.13 -14.19
CA VAL A 18 -6.67 7.95 -13.14
C VAL A 18 -5.25 8.33 -13.60
N ARG A 19 -5.10 9.12 -14.68
CA ARG A 19 -3.78 9.43 -15.25
C ARG A 19 -3.28 10.88 -15.16
N HIS A 20 -3.98 11.81 -14.51
CA HIS A 20 -3.58 13.23 -14.56
C HIS A 20 -3.32 13.95 -13.23
N ALA A 21 -3.08 13.24 -12.13
CA ALA A 21 -2.51 13.84 -10.94
C ALA A 21 -1.43 12.92 -10.38
N MET A 22 -0.19 13.07 -10.86
CA MET A 22 1.09 12.74 -10.18
C MET A 22 2.20 12.60 -11.22
N CYS A 23 2.59 13.71 -11.86
CA CYS A 23 3.93 13.87 -12.44
C CYS A 23 4.16 15.34 -12.78
N SER A 24 5.32 15.89 -12.35
CA SER A 24 5.74 17.31 -12.38
C SER A 24 5.42 18.03 -11.06
N THR A 25 6.37 18.41 -10.20
CA THR A 25 7.74 18.94 -10.40
C THR A 25 8.73 18.41 -9.33
N ARG A 26 10.02 18.35 -9.67
CA ARG A 26 11.16 18.09 -8.74
C ARG A 26 11.53 19.39 -7.95
N PRO A 27 12.59 19.40 -7.11
CA PRO A 27 12.77 18.72 -5.82
C PRO A 27 13.22 19.71 -4.72
N SER A 28 12.68 19.65 -3.49
CA SER A 28 13.38 20.21 -2.33
C SER A 28 12.89 19.59 -1.02
N THR A 29 13.81 18.92 -0.33
CA THR A 29 13.93 18.88 1.13
C THR A 29 12.62 18.82 1.94
N PHE A 30 11.96 17.67 1.96
CA PHE A 30 10.99 17.37 3.03
C PHE A 30 10.86 15.86 3.25
N TRP A 31 11.97 15.19 3.57
CA TRP A 31 11.96 13.84 4.14
C TRP A 31 12.78 13.87 5.43
N GLY A 32 12.10 14.30 6.48
CA GLY A 32 12.60 14.32 7.85
C GLY A 32 11.40 14.21 8.79
N ALA A 33 10.57 13.17 8.61
CA ALA A 33 9.68 12.77 9.68
C ALA A 33 10.52 11.99 10.68
N ASN A 34 11.01 12.71 11.69
CA ASN A 34 11.56 12.13 12.89
C ASN A 34 10.63 11.04 13.41
N VAL A 35 11.22 9.90 13.75
CA VAL A 35 10.68 8.98 14.73
C VAL A 35 10.89 9.63 16.10
N ASP A 36 10.17 10.72 16.38
CA ASP A 36 10.34 11.48 17.62
C ASP A 36 9.77 10.68 18.81
N HIS A 37 10.64 10.51 19.79
CA HIS A 37 10.46 10.08 21.17
C HIS A 37 9.06 9.63 21.64
N ILE A 38 8.98 8.35 21.98
CA ILE A 38 8.02 7.78 22.93
C ILE A 38 8.30 8.41 24.31
N GLY A 39 7.79 9.61 24.58
CA GLY A 39 8.03 10.32 25.84
C GLY A 39 6.96 11.36 26.17
N SER A 40 6.33 11.95 25.16
CA SER A 40 5.11 12.74 25.30
C SER A 40 3.92 11.90 24.83
N ARG A 41 2.82 11.87 25.60
CA ARG A 41 1.57 11.24 25.15
C ARG A 41 1.19 11.87 23.81
N PRO A 42 1.26 11.14 22.68
CA PRO A 42 0.84 11.71 21.42
C PRO A 42 -0.63 12.11 21.57
N ALA A 43 -1.00 13.28 21.03
CA ALA A 43 -2.40 13.65 20.92
C ALA A 43 -3.14 12.47 20.29
N HIS A 44 -3.99 11.81 21.08
CA HIS A 44 -4.71 10.62 20.63
C HIS A 44 -5.62 11.08 19.49
N PHE A 45 -5.27 10.73 18.26
CA PHE A 45 -6.18 10.87 17.15
C PHE A 45 -7.35 9.92 17.44
N ASN A 46 -8.48 10.48 17.87
CA ASN A 46 -9.66 9.70 18.19
C ASN A 46 -10.27 9.24 16.87
N LEU A 47 -9.74 8.14 16.35
CA LEU A 47 -10.16 7.57 15.07
C LEU A 47 -11.64 7.17 15.12
N SER A 48 -12.16 6.75 16.28
CA SER A 48 -13.59 6.50 16.49
C SER A 48 -14.44 7.73 16.15
N ALA A 49 -14.04 8.90 16.68
CA ALA A 49 -14.70 10.17 16.37
C ALA A 49 -14.50 10.59 14.91
N ALA A 50 -13.31 10.38 14.35
CA ALA A 50 -13.02 10.72 12.96
C ALA A 50 -13.75 9.85 11.94
N LEU A 51 -14.04 8.59 12.29
CA LEU A 51 -14.75 7.62 11.46
C LEU A 51 -16.26 7.59 11.73
N GLY A 52 -16.74 8.21 12.82
CA GLY A 52 -18.15 8.11 13.23
C GLY A 52 -18.54 6.71 13.69
N ILE A 53 -17.56 5.87 14.04
CA ILE A 53 -17.73 4.47 14.40
C ILE A 53 -17.94 4.38 15.91
N ALA A 54 -19.08 3.84 16.33
CA ALA A 54 -19.36 3.59 17.75
C ALA A 54 -18.71 2.26 18.19
N LEU A 55 -17.38 2.24 18.34
CA LEU A 55 -16.68 1.07 18.85
C LEU A 55 -17.21 0.70 20.25
N ARG A 56 -17.25 -0.60 20.56
CA ARG A 56 -17.73 -1.08 21.87
C ARG A 56 -16.79 -0.68 23.01
N ARG A 57 -15.53 -0.41 22.67
CA ARG A 57 -14.47 0.09 23.54
C ARG A 57 -13.71 1.15 22.77
N ASP A 58 -13.19 2.16 23.47
CA ASP A 58 -12.24 3.08 22.86
C ASP A 58 -10.97 2.29 22.48
N VAL A 59 -10.78 2.09 21.18
CA VAL A 59 -9.59 1.42 20.65
C VAL A 59 -8.58 2.47 20.24
N ILE A 60 -7.37 2.35 20.76
CA ILE A 60 -6.19 3.04 20.24
C ILE A 60 -5.82 2.36 18.93
N LEU A 61 -6.24 2.97 17.84
CA LEU A 61 -5.87 2.52 16.49
C LEU A 61 -4.52 3.12 16.08
N PRO A 62 -3.82 2.50 15.12
CA PRO A 62 -2.59 3.06 14.59
C PRO A 62 -2.80 4.48 14.05
N ASN A 63 -1.74 5.28 14.04
CA ASN A 63 -1.78 6.66 13.52
C ASN A 63 -0.64 6.90 12.53
N SER A 64 -0.44 5.97 11.60
CA SER A 64 0.50 6.14 10.49
C SER A 64 -0.07 7.15 9.47
N VAL A 65 0.83 7.77 8.71
CA VAL A 65 0.45 8.67 7.60
C VAL A 65 -0.41 7.90 6.59
N ASP A 66 -0.01 6.66 6.27
CA ASP A 66 -0.70 5.80 5.31
C ASP A 66 -2.12 5.46 5.76
N LEU A 67 -2.31 5.10 7.03
CA LEU A 67 -3.63 4.83 7.58
C LEU A 67 -4.53 6.07 7.56
N ARG A 68 -3.99 7.25 7.89
CA ARG A 68 -4.77 8.51 7.80
C ARG A 68 -5.22 8.77 6.36
N TRP A 69 -4.33 8.62 5.38
CA TRP A 69 -4.68 8.78 3.98
C TRP A 69 -5.71 7.75 3.51
N MET A 70 -5.54 6.47 3.87
CA MET A 70 -6.50 5.42 3.55
C MET A 70 -7.88 5.73 4.14
N MET A 71 -7.94 6.14 5.41
CA MET A 71 -9.20 6.45 6.08
C MET A 71 -9.87 7.69 5.50
N MET A 72 -9.11 8.75 5.18
CA MET A 72 -9.65 9.91 4.46
C MET A 72 -10.18 9.51 3.08
N TRP A 73 -9.44 8.68 2.33
CA TRP A 73 -9.86 8.21 1.02
C TRP A 73 -11.13 7.37 1.10
N LEU A 74 -11.19 6.37 1.99
CA LEU A 74 -12.39 5.56 2.23
C LEU A 74 -13.59 6.44 2.58
N ARG A 75 -13.40 7.43 3.45
CA ARG A 75 -14.48 8.35 3.84
C ARG A 75 -14.96 9.21 2.68
N SER A 76 -14.06 9.69 1.82
CA SER A 76 -14.38 10.60 0.72
C SER A 76 -14.92 9.89 -0.52
N TYR A 77 -14.41 8.70 -0.83
CA TYR A 77 -14.67 8.02 -2.10
C TYR A 77 -15.45 6.72 -1.95
N GLU A 78 -15.35 6.03 -0.81
CA GLU A 78 -16.05 4.77 -0.54
C GLU A 78 -16.73 4.75 0.84
N PRO A 79 -17.52 5.77 1.23
CA PRO A 79 -18.05 5.87 2.59
C PRO A 79 -18.91 4.66 2.98
N HIS A 80 -19.51 4.00 1.99
CA HIS A 80 -20.36 2.84 2.20
C HIS A 80 -19.55 1.58 2.54
N ASN A 81 -18.29 1.47 2.07
CA ASN A 81 -17.42 0.33 2.35
C ASN A 81 -17.00 0.32 3.81
N LEU A 82 -16.62 1.48 4.37
CA LEU A 82 -16.27 1.56 5.78
C LEU A 82 -17.47 1.24 6.67
N ALA A 83 -18.64 1.80 6.37
CA ALA A 83 -19.88 1.52 7.09
C ALA A 83 -20.27 0.03 6.98
N LEU A 84 -20.08 -0.60 5.82
CA LEU A 84 -20.33 -2.02 5.61
C LEU A 84 -19.38 -2.88 6.46
N VAL A 85 -18.08 -2.60 6.45
CA VAL A 85 -17.09 -3.33 7.26
C VAL A 85 -17.44 -3.23 8.74
N GLU A 86 -17.76 -2.02 9.23
CA GLU A 86 -18.19 -1.83 10.60
C GLU A 86 -19.47 -2.63 10.91
N ALA A 87 -20.49 -2.56 10.05
CA ALA A 87 -21.75 -3.25 10.25
C ALA A 87 -21.56 -4.77 10.30
N VAL A 88 -20.73 -5.33 9.40
CA VAL A 88 -20.40 -6.75 9.36
C VAL A 88 -19.67 -7.17 10.64
N LEU A 89 -18.66 -6.42 11.07
CA LEU A 89 -17.92 -6.73 12.30
C LEU A 89 -18.82 -6.63 13.52
N ARG A 90 -19.62 -5.57 13.64
CA ARG A 90 -20.55 -5.38 14.75
C ARG A 90 -21.57 -6.52 14.83
N ALA A 91 -22.21 -6.86 13.70
CA ALA A 91 -23.21 -7.91 13.66
C ALA A 91 -22.60 -9.30 13.92
N GLY A 92 -21.43 -9.58 13.37
CA GLY A 92 -20.76 -10.87 13.52
C GLY A 92 -20.17 -11.08 14.91
N CYS A 93 -19.47 -10.09 15.46
CA CYS A 93 -18.62 -10.26 16.64
C CYS A 93 -19.34 -10.20 17.99
N ILE A 94 -20.57 -9.66 18.04
CA ILE A 94 -21.36 -9.61 19.27
C ILE A 94 -22.03 -10.97 19.58
N THR A 95 -22.17 -11.84 18.57
CA THR A 95 -22.86 -13.12 18.71
C THR A 95 -22.00 -14.19 19.41
N LYS A 96 -22.66 -15.14 20.07
CA LYS A 96 -22.04 -16.37 20.57
C LYS A 96 -22.37 -17.54 19.62
N PRO A 97 -21.44 -18.49 19.38
CA PRO A 97 -20.03 -18.47 19.81
C PRO A 97 -19.25 -17.35 19.12
N GLN A 98 -18.19 -16.87 19.78
CA GLN A 98 -17.32 -15.82 19.23
C GLN A 98 -16.81 -16.24 17.86
N LYS A 99 -16.89 -15.32 16.89
CA LYS A 99 -16.45 -15.57 15.52
C LYS A 99 -14.95 -15.32 15.38
N LEU A 100 -14.36 -16.03 14.42
CA LEU A 100 -12.97 -15.87 14.01
C LEU A 100 -12.90 -14.92 12.82
N VAL A 101 -12.02 -13.92 12.88
CA VAL A 101 -11.66 -13.05 11.77
C VAL A 101 -10.20 -13.30 11.40
N VAL A 102 -9.92 -13.51 10.11
CA VAL A 102 -8.56 -13.67 9.60
C VAL A 102 -8.21 -12.43 8.79
N ASP A 103 -7.21 -11.68 9.26
CA ASP A 103 -6.73 -10.44 8.67
C ASP A 103 -5.41 -10.72 7.94
N SER A 104 -5.50 -10.94 6.64
CA SER A 104 -4.39 -11.33 5.77
C SER A 104 -3.71 -10.09 5.19
N GLY A 105 -2.44 -9.88 5.55
CA GLY A 105 -1.75 -8.63 5.25
C GLY A 105 -2.17 -7.55 6.23
N ALA A 106 -2.16 -7.87 7.52
CA ALA A 106 -2.75 -7.05 8.56
C ALA A 106 -2.10 -5.66 8.68
N ASN A 107 -0.88 -5.46 8.17
CA ASN A 107 -0.11 -4.23 8.29
C ASN A 107 -0.02 -3.77 9.76
N GLU A 108 -0.40 -2.53 10.09
CA GLU A 108 -0.47 -2.04 11.47
C GLU A 108 -1.64 -2.64 12.30
N GLY A 109 -2.49 -3.46 11.67
CA GLY A 109 -3.56 -4.27 12.27
C GLY A 109 -4.84 -3.53 12.60
N THR A 110 -5.17 -2.47 11.86
CA THR A 110 -6.40 -1.69 12.04
C THR A 110 -7.65 -2.57 12.07
N TRP A 111 -7.78 -3.50 11.12
CA TRP A 111 -8.97 -4.35 11.01
C TRP A 111 -8.99 -5.42 12.10
N SER A 112 -7.85 -6.03 12.41
CA SER A 112 -7.68 -6.94 13.56
C SER A 112 -8.11 -6.31 14.89
N LEU A 113 -7.64 -5.09 15.18
CA LEU A 113 -8.00 -4.37 16.40
C LEU A 113 -9.48 -4.00 16.43
N MET A 114 -10.03 -3.58 15.29
CA MET A 114 -11.46 -3.25 15.17
C MET A 114 -12.33 -4.49 15.41
N ALA A 115 -12.02 -5.63 14.77
CA ALA A 115 -12.75 -6.88 14.96
C ALA A 115 -12.71 -7.36 16.43
N ALA A 116 -11.53 -7.34 17.05
CA ALA A 116 -11.38 -7.72 18.44
C ALA A 116 -12.12 -6.78 19.40
N SER A 117 -12.20 -5.48 19.09
CA SER A 117 -12.98 -4.53 19.89
C SER A 117 -14.48 -4.82 19.90
N PHE A 118 -15.00 -5.42 18.83
CA PHE A 118 -16.38 -5.89 18.78
C PHE A 118 -16.59 -7.26 19.42
N GLY A 119 -15.52 -7.95 19.83
CA GLY A 119 -15.55 -9.21 20.57
C GLY A 119 -15.18 -10.46 19.77
N CYS A 120 -14.75 -10.32 18.51
CA CYS A 120 -14.22 -11.44 17.74
C CYS A 120 -12.84 -11.88 18.23
N HIS A 121 -12.48 -13.13 17.96
CA HIS A 121 -11.08 -13.53 17.91
C HIS A 121 -10.50 -13.14 16.53
N ALA A 122 -9.38 -12.45 16.51
CA ALA A 122 -8.68 -12.06 15.29
C ALA A 122 -7.35 -12.81 15.16
N VAL A 123 -7.07 -13.30 13.95
CA VAL A 123 -5.78 -13.86 13.54
C VAL A 123 -5.19 -12.88 12.54
N ALA A 124 -4.23 -12.08 13.01
CA ALA A 124 -3.53 -11.07 12.23
C ALA A 124 -2.28 -11.69 11.60
N ILE A 125 -2.19 -11.68 10.28
CA ILE A 125 -1.08 -12.29 9.55
C ILE A 125 -0.37 -11.21 8.75
N GLU A 126 0.89 -10.95 9.10
CA GLU A 126 1.67 -9.86 8.50
C GLU A 126 3.14 -10.29 8.29
N PRO A 127 3.64 -10.30 7.05
CA PRO A 127 5.02 -10.71 6.78
C PRO A 127 6.08 -9.70 7.23
N GLN A 128 5.79 -8.40 7.28
CA GLN A 128 6.75 -7.35 7.61
C GLN A 128 7.05 -7.32 9.12
N PRO A 129 8.29 -7.57 9.56
CA PRO A 129 8.63 -7.60 11.00
C PRO A 129 8.34 -6.27 11.72
N CYS A 130 8.48 -5.13 11.04
CA CYS A 130 8.21 -3.81 11.60
C CYS A 130 6.71 -3.62 11.93
N CYS A 131 5.83 -4.00 11.01
CA CYS A 131 4.38 -3.98 11.21
C CYS A 131 3.97 -4.91 12.35
N VAL A 132 4.50 -6.14 12.40
CA VAL A 132 4.22 -7.09 13.49
C VAL A 132 4.58 -6.53 14.87
N ARG A 133 5.75 -5.90 15.01
CA ARG A 133 6.15 -5.25 16.28
C ARG A 133 5.19 -4.14 16.66
N GLN A 134 4.79 -3.30 15.71
CA GLN A 134 3.87 -2.20 15.93
C GLN A 134 2.47 -2.72 16.32
N LEU A 135 1.96 -3.73 15.62
CA LEU A 135 0.70 -4.37 15.95
C LEU A 135 0.71 -4.96 17.36
N HIS A 136 1.78 -5.66 17.78
CA HIS A 136 1.90 -6.12 19.16
C HIS A 136 1.89 -5.00 20.20
N GLN A 137 2.37 -3.79 19.86
CA GLN A 137 2.26 -2.64 20.76
C GLN A 137 0.80 -2.19 20.89
N TYR A 138 0.05 -2.11 19.79
CA TYR A 138 -1.37 -1.72 19.83
C TYR A 138 -2.26 -2.78 20.48
N VAL A 139 -2.02 -4.07 20.24
CA VAL A 139 -2.76 -5.15 20.93
C VAL A 139 -2.61 -5.01 22.45
N ARG A 140 -1.38 -4.78 22.93
CA ARG A 140 -1.10 -4.56 24.36
C ARG A 140 -1.71 -3.26 24.89
N ALA A 141 -1.58 -2.16 24.14
CA ALA A 141 -2.13 -0.86 24.54
C ALA A 141 -3.66 -0.89 24.69
N ASN A 142 -4.33 -1.82 24.00
CA ASN A 142 -5.78 -2.01 24.06
C ASN A 142 -6.24 -3.16 24.98
N ALA A 143 -5.32 -3.87 25.63
CA ALA A 143 -5.62 -5.08 26.41
C ALA A 143 -6.40 -6.15 25.60
N LEU A 144 -5.97 -6.40 24.36
CA LEU A 144 -6.61 -7.32 23.40
C LEU A 144 -5.82 -8.62 23.16
N GLU A 145 -4.81 -8.93 23.98
CA GLU A 145 -3.93 -10.10 23.81
C GLU A 145 -4.70 -11.42 23.83
N ALA A 146 -5.81 -11.49 24.56
CA ALA A 146 -6.67 -12.68 24.61
C ALA A 146 -7.51 -12.86 23.33
N LEU A 147 -7.72 -11.78 22.56
CA LEU A 147 -8.58 -11.78 21.37
C LEU A 147 -7.79 -11.72 20.07
N VAL A 148 -6.55 -11.20 20.08
CA VAL A 148 -5.74 -11.05 18.88
C VAL A 148 -4.50 -11.92 18.94
N SER A 149 -4.39 -12.83 17.98
CA SER A 149 -3.17 -13.60 17.71
C SER A 149 -2.45 -13.00 16.51
N VAL A 150 -1.13 -12.79 16.63
CA VAL A 150 -0.31 -12.15 15.59
C VAL A 150 0.72 -13.14 15.06
N HIS A 151 0.77 -13.29 13.75
CA HIS A 151 1.64 -14.24 13.07
C HIS A 151 2.49 -13.56 12.00
N GLN A 152 3.81 -13.62 12.16
CA GLN A 152 4.73 -13.18 11.12
C GLN A 152 4.91 -14.28 10.06
N ARG A 153 4.08 -14.22 9.00
CA ARG A 153 4.05 -15.24 7.93
C ARG A 153 3.73 -14.62 6.58
N ILE A 154 4.24 -15.26 5.53
CA ILE A 154 3.84 -15.04 4.14
C ILE A 154 2.78 -16.08 3.81
N LEU A 155 1.60 -15.64 3.37
CA LEU A 155 0.48 -16.53 3.03
C LEU A 155 0.54 -17.08 1.61
N TRP A 156 1.24 -16.39 0.70
CA TRP A 156 1.31 -16.77 -0.71
C TRP A 156 2.74 -16.73 -1.26
N PRO A 157 3.23 -17.80 -1.91
CA PRO A 157 4.60 -17.86 -2.43
C PRO A 157 4.82 -17.08 -3.74
N GLY A 158 3.75 -16.59 -4.39
CA GLY A 158 3.82 -15.92 -5.69
C GLY A 158 4.31 -14.47 -5.65
N ALA A 159 3.95 -13.68 -6.68
CA ALA A 159 4.33 -12.27 -6.77
C ALA A 159 3.86 -11.51 -5.51
N LYS A 160 4.80 -10.78 -4.89
CA LYS A 160 4.58 -10.08 -3.62
C LYS A 160 4.48 -8.58 -3.86
N SER A 161 3.46 -7.95 -3.27
CA SER A 161 3.35 -6.50 -3.11
C SER A 161 3.92 -6.04 -1.76
N ILE A 162 4.90 -6.75 -1.21
CA ILE A 162 5.41 -6.57 0.15
C ILE A 162 6.86 -6.08 0.11
N LEU A 163 7.21 -5.10 0.94
CA LEU A 163 8.60 -4.68 1.17
C LEU A 163 9.17 -5.40 2.41
N GLU A 164 9.62 -6.65 2.26
CA GLU A 164 10.06 -7.49 3.39
C GLU A 164 11.22 -6.89 4.21
N GLY A 165 12.06 -6.06 3.59
CA GLY A 165 13.20 -5.38 4.22
C GLY A 165 12.92 -3.97 4.73
N SER A 166 11.68 -3.50 4.69
CA SER A 166 11.36 -2.14 5.15
C SER A 166 11.54 -2.00 6.65
N THR A 167 12.17 -0.91 7.08
CA THR A 167 12.27 -0.52 8.50
C THR A 167 10.99 0.16 8.99
N VAL A 168 10.13 0.59 8.07
CA VAL A 168 8.84 1.25 8.33
C VAL A 168 7.71 0.32 7.91
N CYS A 169 6.63 0.27 8.69
CA CYS A 169 5.44 -0.46 8.25
C CYS A 169 4.83 0.28 7.06
N SER A 170 4.74 -0.39 5.91
CA SER A 170 4.23 0.21 4.68
C SER A 170 3.23 -0.76 4.05
N GLY A 171 1.95 -0.40 4.07
CA GLY A 171 0.85 -1.32 3.79
C GLY A 171 0.92 -2.06 2.45
N THR A 172 1.61 -1.48 1.46
CA THR A 172 1.81 -2.07 0.15
C THR A 172 3.09 -1.49 -0.48
N ALA A 173 3.98 -2.35 -0.97
CA ALA A 173 4.95 -1.94 -1.98
C ALA A 173 4.15 -1.45 -3.17
N LEU A 174 4.26 -0.16 -3.53
CA LEU A 174 3.76 0.36 -4.80
C LEU A 174 4.03 -0.69 -5.89
N TYR A 175 2.96 -1.31 -6.41
CA TYR A 175 3.06 -2.31 -7.46
C TYR A 175 3.42 -1.57 -8.74
N LEU A 176 4.67 -1.11 -8.83
CA LEU A 176 5.24 -0.65 -10.08
C LEU A 176 5.39 -1.91 -10.92
N PRO A 177 4.63 -2.07 -12.02
CA PRO A 177 4.69 -3.28 -12.81
C PRO A 177 6.13 -3.44 -13.32
N ARG A 178 6.88 -4.41 -12.77
CA ARG A 178 8.25 -4.74 -13.22
C ARG A 178 8.33 -5.11 -14.70
N HIS A 179 7.19 -5.31 -15.37
CA HIS A 179 7.11 -5.68 -16.78
C HIS A 179 6.92 -4.55 -17.80
N MET A 180 6.84 -3.27 -17.41
CA MET A 180 6.93 -2.20 -18.41
C MET A 180 8.37 -1.79 -18.76
N GLY A 181 9.39 -2.41 -18.14
CA GLY A 181 10.78 -1.99 -18.26
C GLY A 181 11.68 -2.74 -19.26
N THR A 182 11.30 -3.90 -19.81
CA THR A 182 12.25 -4.71 -20.60
C THR A 182 11.61 -5.57 -21.70
N ARG A 183 11.14 -4.93 -22.80
CA ARG A 183 11.27 -5.47 -24.19
C ARG A 183 10.79 -4.47 -25.26
N MET A 184 11.49 -3.34 -25.39
CA MET A 184 11.66 -2.69 -26.71
C MET A 184 13.15 -2.64 -27.04
N ARG A 185 13.77 -3.82 -27.18
CA ARG A 185 14.97 -3.96 -28.00
C ARG A 185 14.70 -5.03 -29.05
N GLY A 186 14.68 -4.59 -30.31
CA GLY A 186 15.06 -5.44 -31.44
C GLY A 186 13.92 -6.08 -32.24
N ARG A 187 13.11 -5.27 -32.93
CA ARG A 187 12.75 -5.63 -34.32
C ARG A 187 13.65 -4.86 -35.27
N GLY A 188 14.88 -5.33 -35.37
CA GLY A 188 15.69 -5.12 -36.57
C GLY A 188 15.31 -6.17 -37.60
N ARG A 189 14.49 -5.79 -38.58
CA ARG A 189 14.41 -6.27 -39.98
C ARG A 189 13.53 -5.24 -40.68
N GLY A 190 13.92 -4.47 -41.68
CA GLY A 190 15.10 -4.41 -42.53
C GLY A 190 14.67 -3.54 -43.70
N ARG A 191 15.50 -2.57 -44.10
CA ARG A 191 15.52 -2.03 -45.47
C ARG A 191 16.81 -1.26 -45.65
N GLU A 192 17.74 -1.92 -46.33
CA GLU A 192 18.86 -1.29 -46.99
C GLU A 192 18.34 -0.19 -47.92
N HIS A 193 18.75 1.04 -47.70
CA HIS A 193 18.98 1.97 -48.79
C HIS A 193 20.31 2.66 -48.53
N GLY A 194 21.29 2.24 -49.34
CA GLY A 194 22.58 2.86 -49.39
C GLY A 194 22.48 4.31 -49.86
N ARG A 195 23.37 5.14 -49.35
CA ARG A 195 23.99 6.20 -50.13
C ARG A 195 25.35 6.53 -49.53
N ARG A 196 26.29 6.65 -50.47
CA ARG A 196 27.71 6.90 -50.33
C ARG A 196 27.99 8.33 -49.84
N HIS A 197 29.27 8.51 -49.49
CA HIS A 197 30.03 9.76 -49.27
C HIS A 197 29.88 10.33 -47.85
N GLY A 198 30.93 10.75 -47.15
CA GLY A 198 32.24 11.18 -47.62
C GLY A 198 33.35 11.07 -46.55
N ARG A 199 34.55 11.32 -47.04
CA ARG A 199 35.87 11.25 -46.39
C ARG A 199 36.06 12.38 -45.36
N GLY A 200 36.91 12.12 -44.35
CA GLY A 200 37.65 13.13 -43.57
C GLY A 200 38.16 12.52 -42.27
N ARG A 201 39.37 11.94 -42.20
CA ARG A 201 40.71 12.53 -41.95
C ARG A 201 40.82 13.42 -40.69
N GLY A 202 41.76 13.02 -39.82
CA GLY A 202 42.45 13.83 -38.80
C GLY A 202 41.77 13.81 -37.42
N ARG A 203 42.42 13.70 -36.27
CA ARG A 203 43.82 13.76 -35.80
C ARG A 203 43.84 12.94 -34.49
N GLU A 204 44.78 12.03 -34.25
CA GLU A 204 46.10 12.24 -33.62
C GLU A 204 46.13 13.08 -32.32
N ARG A 205 46.67 12.41 -31.28
CA ARG A 205 47.44 12.90 -30.11
C ARG A 205 46.69 13.39 -28.86
N GLY A 206 47.09 12.79 -27.74
CA GLY A 206 46.83 13.31 -26.40
C GLY A 206 47.27 12.42 -25.25
N ARG A 207 48.52 11.91 -25.23
CA ARG A 207 49.18 11.44 -24.00
C ARG A 207 49.21 12.59 -22.98
N ARG A 208 48.77 12.36 -21.74
CA ARG A 208 49.38 13.01 -20.56
C ARG A 208 49.49 12.02 -19.40
N HIS A 209 50.73 11.91 -18.94
CA HIS A 209 51.15 11.41 -17.64
C HIS A 209 50.98 12.48 -16.55
N GLY A 210 50.86 12.03 -15.31
CA GLY A 210 51.08 12.76 -14.06
C GLY A 210 50.42 11.95 -12.94
N ARG A 211 51.13 11.16 -12.11
CA ARG A 211 51.91 11.55 -10.91
C ARG A 211 51.12 12.51 -10.02
N GLY A 212 50.96 12.30 -8.71
CA GLY A 212 51.64 11.35 -7.84
C GLY A 212 51.09 11.35 -6.41
N CYS A 213 51.89 10.74 -5.54
CA CYS A 213 51.69 10.48 -4.12
C CYS A 213 51.68 11.74 -3.24
N GLY A 214 51.06 11.59 -2.07
CA GLY A 214 51.11 12.48 -0.90
C GLY A 214 50.18 11.93 0.15
#